data_AF-A0A7W0UXZ0-F1
#
_entry.id   AF-A0A7W0UXZ0-F1
#
_cell.length_a   1.000
_cell.length_b   1.000
_cell.length_c   1.000
_cell.angle_alpha   90.00
_cell.angle_beta   90.00
_cell.angle_gamma   90.00
#
_symmetry.space_group_name_H-M   'P 1'
#
loop_
_entity.id
_entity.type
_entity.pdbx_description
1 polymer ?
#
loop_
_entity_poly.entity_id
_entity_poly.type
_entity_poly.pdbx_seq_one_letter_code
_entity_poly.pdbx_strand_id
1 'polypeptide(L)'
;NLGRQLAYHQRFLREAAKSSPRIEIVWNMGEVRRSLQFVMDHAPQADARTTVAVAARIFTRTEDEETRRLCLNCLYRMNNETAKTALVRISRDVKIDRQWRDLSTEYLRLAVREEQRIAPSDARAIAGGIE
;
A
#
# COMPACT_ATOMS: atom_id res chain seq x y z
N ASN A 1 20.08 -4.25 15.05
CA ASN A 1 19.42 -3.07 15.64
C ASN A 1 18.24 -2.72 14.74
N LEU A 2 17.02 -3.02 15.19
CA LEU A 2 15.79 -2.91 14.40
C LEU A 2 15.52 -1.48 13.92
N GLY A 3 15.70 -0.48 14.79
CA GLY A 3 15.45 0.93 14.43
C GLY A 3 16.32 1.42 13.27
N ARG A 4 17.59 1.01 13.24
CA ARG A 4 18.50 1.32 12.13
C ARG A 4 18.08 0.66 10.82
N GLN A 5 17.65 -0.60 10.87
CA GLN A 5 17.19 -1.34 9.68
C GLN A 5 15.91 -0.74 9.13
N LEU A 6 14.94 -0.43 10.00
CA LEU A 6 13.68 0.19 9.61
C LEU A 6 13.89 1.56 8.98
N ALA A 7 14.74 2.41 9.59
CA ALA A 7 15.09 3.71 9.04
C ALA A 7 15.75 3.61 7.65
N TYR A 8 16.61 2.61 7.45
CA TYR A 8 17.21 2.33 6.15
C TYR A 8 16.15 1.96 5.10
N HIS A 9 15.30 0.95 5.38
CA HIS A 9 14.27 0.52 4.42
C HIS A 9 13.26 1.63 4.10
N GLN A 10 12.84 2.41 5.10
CA GLN A 10 11.94 3.55 4.88
C GLN A 10 12.60 4.68 4.09
N ARG A 11 13.91 4.92 4.27
CA ARG A 11 14.66 5.89 3.45
C ARG A 11 14.77 5.39 2.02
N PHE A 12 15.19 4.15 1.82
CA PHE A 12 15.31 3.51 0.52
C PHE A 12 14.00 3.60 -0.28
N LEU A 13 12.87 3.17 0.32
CA LEU A 13 11.58 3.22 -0.36
C LEU A 13 11.11 4.65 -0.65
N ARG A 14 11.44 5.63 0.21
CA ARG A 14 11.16 7.05 -0.08
C ARG A 14 11.96 7.56 -1.28
N GLU A 15 13.21 7.17 -1.42
CA GLU A 15 14.07 7.54 -2.55
C GLU A 15 13.57 6.87 -3.85
N ALA A 16 13.22 5.58 -3.79
CA ALA A 16 12.60 4.85 -4.90
C ALA A 16 11.29 5.51 -5.34
N ALA A 17 10.38 5.81 -4.39
CA ALA A 17 9.10 6.44 -4.69
C ALA A 17 9.23 7.83 -5.34
N LYS A 18 10.30 8.58 -5.03
CA LYS A 18 10.55 9.93 -5.60
C LYS A 18 11.07 9.89 -7.03
N SER A 19 11.66 8.78 -7.47
CA SER A 19 12.38 8.67 -8.75
C SER A 19 11.46 8.81 -9.98
N SER A 20 12.03 9.31 -11.08
CA SER A 20 11.44 9.40 -12.42
C SER A 20 12.53 8.95 -13.41
N PRO A 21 12.29 8.08 -14.41
CA PRO A 21 11.04 7.46 -14.91
C PRO A 21 10.60 6.22 -14.06
N ARG A 22 9.91 5.23 -14.65
CA ARG A 22 9.34 4.03 -13.98
C ARG A 22 10.33 3.42 -12.98
N ILE A 23 9.84 3.01 -11.81
CA ILE A 23 10.71 2.59 -10.70
C ILE A 23 11.60 1.41 -11.11
N GLU A 24 11.07 0.45 -11.87
CA GLU A 24 11.83 -0.71 -12.36
C GLU A 24 12.98 -0.39 -13.32
N ILE A 25 13.04 0.82 -13.88
CA ILE A 25 14.15 1.25 -14.77
C ILE A 25 15.38 1.63 -13.94
N VAL A 26 15.17 2.24 -12.77
CA VAL A 26 16.23 2.87 -11.99
C VAL A 26 16.61 2.03 -10.77
N TRP A 27 15.68 1.24 -10.25
CA TRP A 27 15.83 0.56 -8.97
C TRP A 27 15.80 -0.96 -9.12
N ASN A 28 16.55 -1.65 -8.26
CA ASN A 28 16.45 -3.09 -8.14
C ASN A 28 15.11 -3.48 -7.50
N MET A 29 14.20 -4.03 -8.30
CA MET A 29 12.87 -4.42 -7.81
C MET A 29 12.90 -5.51 -6.74
N GLY A 30 13.93 -6.38 -6.72
CA GLY A 30 14.14 -7.29 -5.61
C GLY A 30 14.43 -6.58 -4.28
N GLU A 31 15.17 -5.48 -4.29
CA GLU A 31 15.42 -4.64 -3.11
C GLU A 31 14.19 -3.82 -2.70
N VAL A 32 13.40 -3.35 -3.67
CA VAL A 32 12.10 -2.71 -3.42
C VAL A 32 11.14 -3.67 -2.73
N ARG A 33 10.97 -4.89 -3.27
CA ARG A 33 10.11 -5.92 -2.66
C ARG A 33 10.57 -6.30 -1.27
N ARG A 34 11.87 -6.57 -1.08
CA ARG A 34 12.46 -6.86 0.25
C ARG A 34 12.22 -5.73 1.25
N SER A 35 12.37 -4.49 0.82
CA SER A 35 12.17 -3.32 1.69
C SER A 35 10.69 -3.11 2.05
N LEU A 36 9.78 -3.29 1.09
CA LEU A 36 8.33 -3.26 1.35
C LEU A 36 7.95 -4.33 2.38
N GLN A 37 8.40 -5.56 2.17
CA GLN A 37 8.15 -6.69 3.06
C GLN A 37 8.71 -6.41 4.47
N PHE A 38 9.95 -5.92 4.57
CA PHE A 38 10.57 -5.59 5.85
C PHE A 38 9.75 -4.55 6.64
N VAL A 39 9.29 -3.49 5.98
CA VAL A 39 8.47 -2.46 6.63
C VAL A 39 7.10 -3.02 7.04
N MET A 40 6.50 -3.91 6.25
CA MET A 40 5.24 -4.57 6.60
C MET A 40 5.36 -5.48 7.82
N ASP A 41 6.43 -6.25 7.92
CA ASP A 41 6.66 -7.16 9.05
C ASP A 41 6.96 -6.44 10.36
N HIS A 42 7.34 -5.17 10.26
CA HIS A 42 7.61 -4.28 11.39
C HIS A 42 6.68 -3.05 11.38
N ALA A 43 5.49 -3.19 10.81
CA ALA A 43 4.52 -2.10 10.67
C ALA A 43 4.16 -1.39 11.99
N PRO A 44 4.05 -2.07 13.15
CA PRO A 44 3.78 -1.39 14.43
C PRO A 44 4.85 -0.37 14.83
N GLN A 45 6.10 -0.53 14.38
CA GLN A 45 7.23 0.36 14.67
C GLN A 45 7.52 1.35 13.53
N ALA A 46 6.88 1.18 12.37
CA ALA A 46 7.09 2.02 11.21
C ALA A 46 6.30 3.33 11.30
N ASP A 47 6.86 4.42 10.77
CA ASP A 47 6.10 5.64 10.49
C ASP A 47 4.94 5.32 9.53
N ALA A 48 3.73 5.29 10.08
CA ALA A 48 2.55 4.84 9.35
C ALA A 48 2.21 5.77 8.18
N ARG A 49 2.27 7.08 8.42
CA ARG A 49 1.91 8.08 7.40
C ARG A 49 2.85 8.01 6.20
N THR A 50 4.15 7.96 6.48
CA THR A 50 5.20 7.88 5.47
C THR A 50 5.10 6.57 4.69
N THR A 51 4.91 5.45 5.39
CA THR A 51 4.82 4.13 4.76
C THR A 51 3.62 4.03 3.82
N VAL A 52 2.44 4.50 4.25
CA VAL A 52 1.24 4.55 3.39
C VAL A 52 1.49 5.38 2.13
N ALA A 53 2.05 6.59 2.29
CA ALA A 53 2.31 7.48 1.16
C ALA A 53 3.31 6.87 0.16
N VAL A 54 4.33 6.19 0.66
CA VAL A 54 5.35 5.51 -0.15
C VAL A 54 4.75 4.31 -0.89
N ALA A 55 4.01 3.44 -0.21
CA ALA A 55 3.38 2.27 -0.84
C ALA A 55 2.41 2.67 -1.95
N ALA A 56 1.53 3.65 -1.69
CA ALA A 56 0.61 4.17 -2.70
C ALA A 56 1.36 4.78 -3.91
N ARG A 57 2.46 5.50 -3.67
CA ARG A 57 3.25 6.11 -4.74
C ARG A 57 4.01 5.08 -5.56
N ILE A 58 4.61 4.06 -4.94
CA ILE A 58 5.29 2.97 -5.65
C ILE A 58 4.28 2.22 -6.53
N PHE A 59 3.10 1.88 -6.00
CA PHE A 59 2.02 1.23 -6.75
C PHE A 59 1.71 1.95 -8.06
N THR A 60 1.55 3.29 -8.02
CA THR A 60 1.23 4.09 -9.21
C THR A 60 2.39 4.25 -10.21
N ARG A 61 3.61 3.81 -9.87
CA ARG A 61 4.84 4.09 -10.62
C ARG A 61 5.58 2.84 -11.09
N THR A 62 4.99 1.67 -10.91
CA THR A 62 5.56 0.39 -11.35
C THR A 62 4.55 -0.40 -12.17
N GLU A 63 5.03 -1.16 -13.14
CA GLU A 63 4.26 -2.19 -13.84
C GLU A 63 4.55 -3.60 -13.31
N ASP A 64 5.51 -3.76 -12.39
CA ASP A 64 5.79 -5.03 -11.73
C ASP A 64 4.60 -5.45 -10.84
N GLU A 65 3.91 -6.51 -11.27
CA GLU A 65 2.68 -6.98 -10.64
C GLU A 65 2.89 -7.44 -9.20
N GLU A 66 4.02 -8.09 -8.92
CA GLU A 66 4.35 -8.56 -7.58
C GLU A 66 4.53 -7.38 -6.62
N THR A 67 5.21 -6.32 -7.05
CA THR A 67 5.38 -5.09 -6.30
C THR A 67 4.06 -4.36 -6.10
N ARG A 68 3.20 -4.28 -7.13
CA ARG A 68 1.83 -3.73 -6.97
C ARG A 68 1.05 -4.49 -5.91
N ARG A 69 1.09 -5.83 -5.94
CA ARG A 69 0.43 -6.69 -4.95
C ARG A 69 0.98 -6.44 -3.54
N LEU A 70 2.29 -6.33 -3.37
CA LEU A 70 2.93 -6.01 -2.09
C LEU A 70 2.52 -4.62 -1.58
N CYS A 71 2.43 -3.61 -2.45
CA CYS A 71 1.92 -2.30 -2.04
C CYS A 71 0.49 -2.36 -1.52
N LEU A 72 -0.41 -3.08 -2.20
CA LEU A 72 -1.78 -3.25 -1.72
C LEU A 72 -1.85 -4.05 -0.41
N ASN A 73 -1.04 -5.10 -0.27
CA ASN A 73 -0.93 -5.86 0.99
C ASN A 73 -0.41 -4.97 2.13
N CYS A 74 0.57 -4.11 1.86
CA CYS A 74 1.06 -3.12 2.82
C CYS A 74 -0.07 -2.20 3.29
N LEU A 75 -0.83 -1.59 2.38
CA LEU A 75 -1.98 -0.75 2.72
C LEU A 75 -3.08 -1.52 3.47
N TYR A 76 -3.26 -2.80 3.17
CA TYR A 76 -4.18 -3.67 3.89
C TYR A 76 -3.71 -3.96 5.33
N ARG A 77 -2.46 -4.37 5.55
CA ARG A 77 -1.95 -4.70 6.89
C ARG A 77 -1.84 -3.48 7.80
N MET A 78 -1.72 -2.29 7.24
CA MET A 78 -1.72 -1.06 7.99
C MET A 78 -3.13 -0.72 8.50
N ASN A 79 -3.38 -1.05 9.76
CA ASN A 79 -4.67 -0.83 10.43
C ASN A 79 -4.88 0.66 10.84
N ASN A 80 -5.03 1.53 9.84
CA ASN A 80 -5.37 2.94 10.04
C ASN A 80 -6.19 3.50 8.86
N GLU A 81 -6.94 4.57 9.11
CA GLU A 81 -7.86 5.16 8.14
C GLU A 81 -7.15 5.69 6.89
N THR A 82 -5.91 6.18 7.01
CA THR A 82 -5.15 6.71 5.86
C THR A 82 -4.84 5.61 4.86
N ALA A 83 -4.48 4.42 5.34
CA ALA A 83 -4.19 3.26 4.50
C ALA A 83 -5.46 2.77 3.78
N LYS A 84 -6.60 2.75 4.48
CA LYS A 84 -7.90 2.36 3.91
C LYS A 84 -8.41 3.37 2.89
N THR A 85 -8.23 4.67 3.16
CA THR A 85 -8.51 5.73 2.20
C THR A 85 -7.70 5.54 0.92
N ALA A 86 -6.43 5.12 1.01
CA ALA A 86 -5.61 4.85 -0.16
C ALA A 86 -6.14 3.66 -0.99
N LEU A 87 -6.55 2.56 -0.33
CA LEU A 87 -7.21 1.44 -1.01
C LEU A 87 -8.53 1.84 -1.68
N VAL A 88 -9.35 2.68 -1.02
CA VAL A 88 -10.59 3.20 -1.61
C VAL A 88 -10.30 4.01 -2.87
N ARG A 89 -9.29 4.89 -2.83
CA ARG A 89 -8.87 5.66 -4.01
C ARG A 89 -8.45 4.75 -5.15
N ILE A 90 -7.65 3.72 -4.88
CA ILE A 90 -7.22 2.75 -5.90
C ILE A 90 -8.43 2.01 -6.47
N SER A 91 -9.36 1.53 -5.64
CA SER A 91 -10.54 0.80 -6.10
C SER A 91 -11.47 1.60 -7.02
N ARG A 92 -11.49 2.93 -6.87
CA ARG A 92 -12.39 3.84 -7.60
C ARG A 92 -11.76 4.53 -8.81
N ASP A 93 -10.45 4.50 -8.95
CA ASP A 93 -9.76 5.21 -10.03
C ASP A 93 -9.84 4.42 -11.34
N VAL A 94 -10.72 4.85 -12.25
CA VAL A 94 -10.95 4.20 -13.55
C VAL A 94 -9.71 4.08 -14.44
N LYS A 95 -8.63 4.82 -14.15
CA LYS A 95 -7.36 4.71 -14.87
C LYS A 95 -6.51 3.53 -14.42
N ILE A 96 -6.80 2.96 -13.26
CA ILE A 96 -6.14 1.77 -12.74
C ILE A 96 -6.81 0.52 -13.32
N ASP A 97 -5.97 -0.43 -13.76
CA ASP A 97 -6.45 -1.69 -14.34
C ASP A 97 -7.45 -2.38 -13.42
N ARG A 98 -8.49 -2.96 -14.01
CA ARG A 98 -9.60 -3.59 -13.29
C ARG A 98 -9.12 -4.59 -12.23
N GLN A 99 -8.09 -5.39 -12.54
CA GLN A 99 -7.53 -6.37 -11.60
C GLN A 99 -7.09 -5.75 -10.26
N TRP A 100 -6.46 -4.57 -10.28
CA TRP A 100 -5.97 -3.92 -9.08
C TRP A 100 -7.07 -3.21 -8.31
N ARG A 101 -8.09 -2.73 -9.03
CA ARG A 101 -9.29 -2.17 -8.42
C ARG A 101 -10.07 -3.24 -7.67
N ASP A 102 -10.30 -4.39 -8.31
CA ASP A 102 -11.03 -5.52 -7.75
C ASP A 102 -10.29 -6.09 -6.52
N LEU A 103 -8.96 -6.25 -6.59
CA LEU A 103 -8.16 -6.68 -5.44
C LEU A 103 -8.20 -5.68 -4.28
N SER A 104 -8.21 -4.37 -4.57
CA SER A 104 -8.35 -3.34 -3.52
C SER A 104 -9.73 -3.39 -2.86
N THR A 105 -10.79 -3.64 -3.64
CA THR A 105 -12.14 -3.86 -3.12
C THR A 105 -12.22 -5.10 -2.23
N GLU A 106 -11.56 -6.20 -2.61
CA GLU A 106 -11.48 -7.41 -1.79
C GLU A 106 -10.81 -7.13 -0.44
N TYR A 107 -9.66 -6.46 -0.43
CA TYR A 107 -8.98 -6.06 0.81
C TYR A 107 -9.80 -5.11 1.68
N LEU A 108 -10.60 -4.22 1.08
CA LEU A 108 -11.51 -3.36 1.83
C LEU A 108 -12.64 -4.17 2.49
N ARG A 109 -13.22 -5.14 1.78
CA ARG A 109 -14.25 -6.03 2.35
C ARG A 109 -13.68 -6.87 3.49
N LEU A 110 -12.47 -7.41 3.34
CA LEU A 110 -11.78 -8.13 4.41
C LEU A 110 -11.51 -7.21 5.61
N ALA A 111 -11.04 -5.98 5.37
CA ALA A 111 -10.79 -5.02 6.44
C ALA A 111 -12.05 -4.68 7.25
N VAL A 112 -13.23 -4.61 6.61
CA VAL A 112 -14.51 -4.45 7.30
C VAL A 112 -14.83 -5.66 8.17
N ARG A 113 -14.67 -6.89 7.63
CA ARG A 113 -14.92 -8.14 8.37
C ARG A 113 -13.98 -8.32 9.56
N GLU A 114 -12.75 -7.84 9.45
CA GLU A 114 -11.73 -7.88 10.50
C GLU A 114 -11.78 -6.66 11.46
N GLU A 115 -12.82 -5.81 11.35
CA GLU A 115 -13.00 -4.64 12.21
C GLU A 115 -11.79 -3.68 12.22
N GLN A 116 -11.08 -3.59 11.08
CA GLN A 116 -9.98 -2.66 10.93
C GLN A 116 -10.48 -1.21 10.90
N ARG A 117 -9.61 -0.28 11.29
CA ARG A 117 -9.85 1.17 11.29
C ARG A 117 -10.05 1.68 9.87
N ILE A 118 -11.31 1.87 9.49
CA ILE A 118 -11.77 2.44 8.23
C ILE A 118 -12.56 3.71 8.56
N ALA A 119 -12.41 4.75 7.75
CA ALA A 119 -13.21 5.97 7.91
C ALA A 119 -14.72 5.62 7.79
N PRO A 120 -15.61 6.15 8.64
CA PRO A 120 -17.02 5.76 8.66
C PRO A 120 -17.74 5.93 7.31
N SER A 121 -17.40 6.98 6.55
CA SER A 121 -17.91 7.22 5.20
C SER A 121 -17.50 6.13 4.21
N ASP A 122 -16.26 5.66 4.31
CA ASP A 122 -15.72 4.61 3.44
C ASP A 122 -16.32 3.26 3.82
N ALA A 123 -16.43 2.96 5.12
CA ALA A 123 -17.05 1.72 5.60
C ALA A 123 -18.50 1.57 5.10
N ARG A 124 -19.30 2.64 5.15
CA ARG A 124 -20.66 2.65 4.60
C ARG A 124 -20.68 2.39 3.10
N ALA A 125 -19.79 3.03 2.35
CA ALA A 125 -19.72 2.85 0.90
C ALA A 125 -19.24 1.44 0.49
N ILE A 126 -18.43 0.79 1.32
CA ILE A 126 -17.99 -0.60 1.10
C ILE A 126 -19.13 -1.57 1.45
N ALA A 127 -19.82 -1.35 2.57
CA ALA A 127 -20.92 -2.21 3.03
C ALA A 127 -22.15 -2.13 2.11
N GLY A 128 -22.49 -0.94 1.60
CA GLY A 128 -23.62 -0.74 0.67
C GLY A 128 -23.36 -1.22 -0.77
N GLY A 129 -22.15 -1.72 -1.08
CA GLY A 129 -21.83 -2.38 -2.35
C GLY A 129 -21.81 -3.91 -2.24
N ILE A 130 -22.32 -4.46 -1.14
CA ILE A 130 -22.58 -5.88 -0.91
C ILE A 130 -24.10 -6.05 -1.01
N GLU A 131 -24.64 -5.92 -2.22
CA GLU A 131 -26.02 -6.28 -2.58
C GLU A 131 -25.98 -7.25 -3.76
#